data_AF-A0A392UG70-F1
#
_entry.id   AF-A0A392UG70-F1
#
_cell.length_a   1.000
_cell.length_b   1.000
_cell.length_c   1.000
_cell.angle_alpha   90.00
_cell.angle_beta   90.00
_cell.angle_gamma   90.00
#
_symmetry.space_group_name_H-M   'P 1'
#
loop_
_entity.id
_entity.type
_entity.pdbx_description
1 polymer ?
#
loop_
_entity_poly.entity_id
_entity_poly.type
_entity_poly.pdbx_seq_one_letter_code
_entity_poly.pdbx_strand_id
1 'polypeptide(L)' 'LGALQLSMTPVEDEPEIARGLSTRAELIKKIRVLGQDVLDGVKYGFDNVVDQLNILNPTVELNTEGLSMLKRVENGQIII' A
#
# COMPACT_ATOMS: atom_id res chain seq x y z
N LEU A 1 7.13 1.53 -38.22
CA LEU A 1 5.88 1.44 -37.44
C LEU A 1 5.73 0.10 -36.73
N GLY A 2 6.01 -1.05 -37.38
CA GLY A 2 5.83 -2.38 -36.77
C GLY A 2 6.58 -2.63 -35.45
N ALA A 3 7.84 -2.20 -35.30
CA ALA A 3 8.59 -2.38 -34.05
C ALA A 3 7.97 -1.61 -32.87
N LEU A 4 7.47 -0.40 -33.10
CA LEU A 4 6.79 0.41 -32.08
C LEU A 4 5.44 -0.21 -31.70
N GLN A 5 4.67 -0.69 -32.68
CA GLN A 5 3.39 -1.37 -32.41
C GLN A 5 3.57 -2.64 -31.59
N LEU A 6 4.61 -3.42 -31.89
CA LEU A 6 4.97 -4.61 -31.11
C LEU A 6 5.30 -4.23 -29.65
N SER A 7 6.11 -3.19 -29.45
CA SER A 7 6.49 -2.71 -28.11
C SER A 7 5.33 -2.10 -27.31
N MET A 8 4.23 -1.72 -27.96
CA MET A 8 3.04 -1.15 -27.33
C MET A 8 1.89 -2.16 -27.21
N THR A 9 2.11 -3.43 -27.56
CA THR A 9 1.08 -4.45 -27.42
C THR A 9 0.84 -4.73 -25.93
N PRO A 10 -0.43 -4.66 -25.45
CA PRO A 10 -0.81 -5.05 -24.11
C PRO A 10 -0.24 -6.42 -23.71
N VAL A 11 0.20 -6.55 -22.47
CA VAL A 11 0.47 -7.88 -21.88
C VAL A 11 -0.84 -8.53 -21.45
N GLU A 12 -0.88 -9.86 -21.39
CA GLU A 12 -2.11 -10.62 -21.11
C GLU A 12 -2.76 -10.24 -19.77
N ASP A 13 -1.93 -9.91 -18.78
CA ASP A 13 -2.31 -9.51 -17.43
C ASP A 13 -2.27 -7.99 -17.22
N GLU A 14 -2.31 -7.19 -18.30
CA GLU A 14 -2.29 -5.74 -18.17
C GLU A 14 -3.49 -5.27 -17.34
N PRO A 15 -3.25 -4.66 -16.16
CA PRO A 15 -4.33 -4.27 -15.29
C PRO A 15 -5.09 -3.11 -15.95
N GLU A 16 -6.42 -3.08 -15.79
CA GLU A 16 -7.28 -2.09 -16.44
C GLU A 16 -6.83 -0.64 -16.19
N ILE A 17 -6.25 -0.41 -15.01
CA ILE A 17 -5.73 0.87 -14.57
C ILE A 17 -4.48 1.36 -15.32
N ALA A 18 -3.80 0.46 -16.05
CA ALA A 18 -2.63 0.74 -16.87
C ALA A 18 -2.98 0.95 -18.36
N ARG A 19 -4.20 0.56 -18.77
CA ARG A 19 -4.66 0.72 -20.15
C ARG A 19 -4.69 2.20 -20.52
N GLY A 20 -4.09 2.51 -21.67
CA GLY A 20 -4.07 3.87 -22.22
C GLY A 20 -3.00 4.80 -21.63
N LEU A 21 -2.13 4.32 -20.73
CA LEU A 21 -0.93 5.06 -20.34
C LEU A 21 0.04 5.08 -21.54
N SER A 22 0.19 6.23 -22.16
CA SER A 22 0.97 6.40 -23.40
C SER A 22 2.29 7.14 -23.19
N THR A 23 2.44 7.78 -22.03
CA THR A 23 3.62 8.58 -21.68
C THR A 23 4.22 8.20 -20.33
N ARG A 24 5.51 8.47 -20.15
CA ARG A 24 6.20 8.33 -18.86
C ARG A 24 5.55 9.19 -17.76
N ALA A 25 5.03 10.36 -18.10
CA ALA A 25 4.38 11.26 -17.14
C ALA A 25 3.08 10.64 -16.58
N GLU A 26 2.25 10.06 -17.43
CA GLU A 26 1.03 9.36 -17.04
C GLU A 26 1.35 8.15 -16.15
N LEU A 27 2.37 7.36 -16.51
CA LEU A 27 2.82 6.24 -15.69
C LEU A 27 3.27 6.68 -14.29
N ILE A 28 4.13 7.70 -14.19
CA ILE A 28 4.61 8.21 -12.89
C ILE A 28 3.46 8.76 -12.05
N LYS A 29 2.49 9.44 -12.66
CA LYS A 29 1.28 9.90 -11.97
C LYS A 29 0.50 8.71 -11.41
N LYS A 30 0.32 7.65 -12.20
CA LYS A 30 -0.42 6.47 -11.76
C LYS A 30 0.29 5.71 -10.65
N ILE A 31 1.62 5.55 -10.74
CA ILE A 31 2.44 4.94 -9.67
C ILE A 31 2.28 5.72 -8.36
N ARG A 32 2.27 7.05 -8.40
CA ARG A 32 2.07 7.88 -7.20
C ARG A 32 0.70 7.64 -6.56
N VAL A 33 -0.36 7.61 -7.37
CA VAL A 33 -1.73 7.36 -6.88
C VAL A 33 -1.80 5.98 -6.24
N LEU A 34 -1.30 4.94 -6.92
CA LEU A 34 -1.29 3.58 -6.36
C LEU A 34 -0.47 3.49 -5.08
N GLY A 35 0.68 4.17 -5.01
CA GLY A 35 1.47 4.25 -3.79
C GLY A 35 0.70 4.87 -2.62
N GLN A 36 -0.06 5.94 -2.88
CA GLN A 36 -0.91 6.56 -1.87
C GLN A 36 -2.06 5.64 -1.46
N ASP A 37 -2.76 5.03 -2.43
CA ASP A 37 -3.89 4.13 -2.16
C ASP A 37 -3.47 2.94 -1.28
N VAL A 38 -2.27 2.38 -1.53
CA VAL A 38 -1.70 1.30 -0.69
C VAL A 38 -1.39 1.80 0.72
N LEU A 39 -0.78 2.98 0.87
CA LEU A 39 -0.49 3.56 2.17
C LEU A 39 -1.77 3.82 2.97
N ASP A 40 -2.79 4.39 2.32
CA ASP A 40 -4.08 4.69 2.93
C ASP A 40 -4.81 3.39 3.33
N GLY A 41 -4.77 2.36 2.48
CA GLY A 41 -5.32 1.04 2.77
C GLY A 41 -4.66 0.35 3.96
N VAL A 42 -3.32 0.40 4.06
CA VAL A 42 -2.58 -0.16 5.19
C VAL A 42 -2.89 0.61 6.48
N LYS A 43 -2.93 1.94 6.42
CA LYS A 43 -3.30 2.77 7.57
C LYS A 43 -4.71 2.45 8.06
N TYR A 44 -5.67 2.39 7.14
CA TYR A 44 -7.05 2.04 7.45
C TYR A 44 -7.16 0.66 8.10
N GLY A 45 -6.49 -0.35 7.53
CA GLY A 45 -6.49 -1.71 8.08
C GLY A 45 -5.90 -1.76 9.49
N PHE A 46 -4.81 -1.04 9.73
CA PHE A 46 -4.18 -0.92 11.05
C PHE A 46 -5.12 -0.24 12.07
N ASP A 47 -5.64 0.94 11.75
CA ASP A 47 -6.54 1.69 12.63
C ASP A 47 -7.78 0.84 13.00
N ASN A 48 -8.38 0.16 12.01
CA ASN A 48 -9.52 -0.72 12.21
C ASN A 48 -9.21 -1.93 13.13
N VAL A 49 -8.00 -2.50 13.04
CA VAL A 49 -7.58 -3.59 13.95
C VAL A 49 -7.40 -3.06 15.37
N VAL A 50 -6.80 -1.87 15.55
CA VAL A 50 -6.66 -1.23 16.86
C VAL A 50 -8.04 -0.99 17.49
N ASP A 51 -8.99 -0.46 16.72
CA ASP A 51 -10.36 -0.23 17.18
C ASP A 51 -11.04 -1.54 17.61
N GLN A 52 -10.91 -2.60 16.82
CA GLN A 52 -11.42 -3.93 17.18
C GLN A 52 -10.79 -4.46 18.47
N LEU A 53 -9.47 -4.32 18.64
CA LEU A 53 -8.78 -4.77 19.84
C LEU A 53 -9.24 -4.00 21.09
N ASN A 54 -9.47 -2.69 20.98
CA ASN A 54 -10.03 -1.88 22.07
C ASN A 54 -11.44 -2.35 22.47
N ILE A 55 -12.30 -2.68 21.50
CA ILE A 55 -13.65 -3.20 21.76
C ILE A 55 -13.59 -4.57 22.46
N LEU A 56 -12.72 -5.47 21.97
CA LEU A 56 -12.62 -6.84 22.49
C LEU A 56 -11.90 -6.92 23.85
N ASN A 57 -11.10 -5.90 24.21
CA ASN A 57 -10.33 -5.86 25.45
C ASN A 57 -10.65 -4.59 26.25
N PRO A 58 -11.89 -4.41 26.74
CA PRO A 58 -12.35 -3.15 27.33
C PRO A 58 -11.65 -2.76 28.63
N THR A 59 -10.89 -3.68 29.25
CA THR A 59 -10.15 -3.45 30.50
C THR A 59 -8.66 -3.16 30.27
N VAL A 60 -8.20 -3.18 29.02
CA VAL A 60 -6.80 -2.96 28.65
C VAL A 60 -6.71 -1.72 27.77
N GLU A 61 -5.96 -0.72 28.21
CA GLU A 61 -5.64 0.45 27.40
C GLU A 61 -4.44 0.12 26.50
N LEU A 62 -4.65 0.11 25.18
CA LEU A 62 -3.60 -0.17 24.21
C LEU A 62 -2.74 1.07 23.97
N ASN A 63 -1.43 0.95 24.19
CA ASN A 63 -0.47 1.97 23.79
C ASN A 63 0.00 1.70 22.34
N THR A 64 -0.27 2.65 21.45
CA THR A 64 0.15 2.61 20.04
C THR A 64 1.28 3.61 19.73
N GLU A 65 1.75 4.36 20.73
CA GLU A 65 2.85 5.30 20.57
C GLU A 65 4.14 4.57 20.16
N GLY A 66 4.85 5.14 19.19
CA GLY A 66 6.14 4.62 18.73
C GLY A 66 6.07 3.44 17.76
N LEU A 67 4.87 2.95 17.41
CA LEU A 67 4.66 1.98 16.34
C LEU A 67 5.16 2.54 15.00
N SER A 68 5.74 1.66 14.17
CA SER A 68 6.30 2.04 12.89
C SER A 68 6.45 0.81 12.00
N MET A 69 6.19 0.99 10.70
CA MET A 69 6.42 -0.05 9.68
C MET A 69 7.88 -0.50 9.60
N LEU A 70 8.82 0.34 10.04
CA LEU A 70 10.25 0.02 10.01
C LEU A 70 10.73 -0.70 11.26
N LYS A 71 9.86 -0.87 12.26
CA LYS A 71 10.20 -1.50 13.53
C LYS A 71 9.58 -2.88 13.62
N ARG A 72 10.25 -3.78 14.33
CA ARG A 72 9.74 -5.12 14.63
C ARG A 72 9.88 -5.45 16.11
N VAL A 73 9.17 -6.50 16.55
CA VAL A 73 9.28 -7.00 17.92
C VAL A 73 10.29 -8.16 17.94
N GLU A 74 11.34 -8.02 18.73
CA GLU A 74 12.26 -9.10 19.07
C GLU A 74 12.32 -9.26 20.59
N ASN A 75 12.10 -10.48 21.10
CA ASN A 75 12.13 -10.79 22.54
C ASN A 75 11.27 -9.83 23.40
N GLY A 76 10.12 -9.40 22.87
CA GLY A 76 9.21 -8.47 23.57
C GLY A 76 9.63 -6.99 23.52
N GLN A 77 10.68 -6.64 22.80
CA GLN A 77 11.13 -5.26 22.62
C GLN A 77 10.94 -4.79 21.18
N ILE A 78 10.60 -3.51 21.02
CA ILE A 78 10.51 -2.88 19.71
C ILE A 78 11.92 -2.43 19.29
N ILE A 79 12.40 -2.95 18.16
CA ILE A 79 13.70 -2.63 17.56
C ILE A 79 13.53 -2.01 16.17
N ILE A 80 14.60 -1.39 15.64
CA ILE A 80 14.70 -0.88 14.25
C ILE A 80 15.35 -1.96 13.38
#